data_AF-A0A957WAH6-F1
#
_entry.id   AF-A0A957WAH6-F1
#
_cell.length_a   1.000
_cell.length_b   1.000
_cell.length_c   1.000
_cell.angle_alpha   90.00
_cell.angle_beta   90.00
_cell.angle_gamma   90.00
#
_symmetry.space_group_name_H-M   'P 1'
#
loop_
_entity.id
_entity.type
_entity.pdbx_description
1 polymer ?
#
loop_
_entity_poly.entity_id
_entity_poly.type
_entity_poly.pdbx_seq_one_letter_code
_entity_poly.pdbx_strand_id
1 'polypeptide(L)'
;MQNQFNTTNPSERIDERSKTPLTALLYHNKKHHRPDLAVALARREFESAGHCRGYQPAAAVSPPSQRPDETELAGLPVHTADNVPINHIRIIAQETNHAH
;
A
#
# COMPACT_ATOMS: atom_id res chain seq x y z
N MET A 1 -57.57 -3.69 2.50
CA MET A 1 -56.47 -4.40 3.20
C MET A 1 -55.15 -3.77 2.77
N GLN A 2 -54.46 -3.23 3.77
CA GLN A 2 -53.08 -2.73 3.92
C GLN A 2 -52.12 -2.60 2.72
N ASN A 3 -51.54 -1.40 2.63
CA ASN A 3 -50.30 -0.98 1.94
C ASN A 3 -49.13 -1.95 2.15
N GLN A 4 -48.25 -2.09 1.13
CA GLN A 4 -46.80 -2.02 1.35
C GLN A 4 -46.12 -1.30 0.17
N PHE A 5 -45.65 -0.09 0.45
CA PHE A 5 -44.66 0.62 -0.36
C PHE A 5 -43.37 -0.19 -0.31
N ASN A 6 -42.92 -0.75 -1.44
CA ASN A 6 -41.53 -1.17 -1.59
C ASN A 6 -40.66 0.09 -1.60
N THR A 7 -40.29 0.54 -0.40
CA THR A 7 -39.21 1.48 -0.18
C THR A 7 -37.92 0.70 -0.36
N THR A 8 -37.48 0.55 -1.61
CA THR A 8 -36.10 0.16 -1.89
C THR A 8 -35.23 1.30 -1.36
N ASN A 9 -34.69 1.07 -0.16
CA ASN A 9 -33.80 1.98 0.53
C ASN A 9 -32.60 2.27 -0.39
N PRO A 10 -32.39 3.51 -0.88
CA PRO A 10 -31.25 3.81 -1.76
C PRO A 10 -29.91 3.92 -1.01
N SER A 11 -29.86 3.55 0.26
CA SER A 11 -28.69 3.76 1.15
C SER A 11 -27.72 2.58 1.21
N GLU A 12 -27.92 1.48 0.49
CA GLU A 12 -26.91 0.41 0.36
C GLU A 12 -26.02 0.59 -0.88
N ARG A 13 -25.64 1.83 -1.18
CA ARG A 13 -24.37 2.08 -1.86
C ARG A 13 -23.27 2.07 -0.81
N ILE A 14 -22.99 0.89 -0.25
CA ILE A 14 -21.65 0.67 0.29
C ILE A 14 -20.76 0.58 -0.95
N ASP A 15 -20.17 1.72 -1.30
CA ASP A 15 -19.27 1.87 -2.42
C ASP A 15 -18.16 0.82 -2.30
N GLU A 16 -18.21 -0.22 -3.13
CA GLU A 16 -17.12 -1.21 -3.29
C GLU A 16 -15.85 -0.56 -3.89
N ARG A 17 -15.86 0.76 -4.14
CA ARG A 17 -14.68 1.61 -4.26
C ARG A 17 -14.28 2.02 -2.83
N SER A 18 -13.26 1.52 -2.17
CA SER A 18 -11.88 1.44 -2.63
C SER A 18 -11.05 0.77 -1.54
N LYS A 19 -11.06 -0.56 -1.44
CA LYS A 19 -9.96 -1.28 -0.77
C LYS A 19 -8.85 -1.62 -1.76
N THR A 20 -8.70 -0.82 -2.81
CA THR A 20 -7.60 -0.99 -3.75
C THR A 20 -6.33 -0.53 -3.04
N PRO A 21 -5.33 -1.39 -2.87
CA PRO A 21 -4.03 -0.96 -2.35
C PRO A 21 -3.52 0.22 -3.18
N LEU A 22 -3.25 1.35 -2.52
CA LEU A 22 -2.77 2.56 -3.17
C LEU A 22 -1.23 2.57 -3.15
N THR A 23 -0.63 3.07 -4.22
CA THR A 23 0.80 3.40 -4.18
C THR A 23 0.98 4.68 -3.39
N ALA A 24 1.52 4.58 -2.19
CA ALA A 24 1.64 5.71 -1.27
C ALA A 24 3.03 6.34 -1.27
N LEU A 25 4.08 5.56 -1.57
CA LEU A 25 5.45 6.07 -1.68
C LEU A 25 6.19 5.36 -2.82
N LEU A 26 6.98 6.12 -3.58
CA LEU A 26 8.03 5.60 -4.46
C LEU A 26 9.38 6.08 -3.94
N TYR A 27 10.08 5.19 -3.24
CA TYR A 27 11.41 5.42 -2.69
C TYR A 27 12.49 5.18 -3.75
N HIS A 28 13.40 6.14 -3.94
CA HIS A 28 14.57 6.00 -4.80
C HIS A 28 15.81 5.68 -3.96
N ASN A 29 16.34 4.47 -4.10
CA ASN A 29 17.58 4.00 -3.49
C ASN A 29 18.82 4.58 -4.21
N LYS A 30 19.05 5.89 -4.06
CA LYS A 30 20.15 6.63 -4.71
C LYS A 30 21.55 6.11 -4.37
N LYS A 31 21.69 5.44 -3.23
CA LYS A 31 22.97 4.92 -2.73
C LYS A 31 23.21 3.46 -3.13
N HIS A 32 22.30 2.87 -3.90
CA HIS A 32 22.37 1.46 -4.31
C HIS A 32 22.59 0.53 -3.11
N HIS A 33 21.92 0.81 -2.00
CA HIS A 33 21.87 -0.10 -0.86
C HIS A 33 21.36 -1.46 -1.30
N ARG A 34 21.76 -2.50 -0.56
CA ARG A 34 21.20 -3.84 -0.77
C ARG A 34 19.66 -3.81 -0.67
N PRO A 35 18.94 -4.68 -1.41
CA PRO A 35 17.48 -4.65 -1.47
C PRO A 35 16.78 -4.72 -0.10
N ASP A 36 17.31 -5.52 0.82
CA ASP A 36 16.83 -5.64 2.20
C ASP A 36 16.85 -4.31 2.95
N LEU A 37 18.00 -3.63 2.91
CA LEU A 37 18.16 -2.32 3.51
C LEU A 37 17.30 -1.26 2.80
N ALA A 38 17.17 -1.34 1.48
CA ALA A 38 16.35 -0.41 0.70
C ALA A 38 14.86 -0.49 1.08
N VAL A 39 14.33 -1.69 1.33
CA VAL A 39 12.95 -1.88 1.81
C VAL A 39 12.76 -1.29 3.20
N ALA A 40 13.69 -1.54 4.13
CA ALA A 40 13.63 -0.98 5.48
C ALA A 40 13.66 0.56 5.47
N LEU A 41 14.50 1.15 4.61
CA LEU A 41 14.57 2.61 4.43
C LEU A 41 13.28 3.14 3.80
N ALA A 42 12.75 2.48 2.77
CA ALA A 42 11.50 2.88 2.13
C ALA A 42 10.33 2.90 3.12
N ARG A 43 10.23 1.90 4.00
CA ARG A 43 9.22 1.87 5.08
C ARG A 43 9.42 3.05 6.04
N ARG A 44 10.65 3.31 6.48
CA ARG A 44 10.94 4.44 7.38
C ARG A 44 10.58 5.78 6.74
N GLU A 45 10.89 5.97 5.46
CA GLU A 45 10.51 7.17 4.71
C GLU A 45 8.98 7.32 4.67
N PHE A 46 8.25 6.24 4.41
CA PHE A 46 6.78 6.23 4.45
C PHE A 46 6.25 6.70 5.83
N GLU A 47 6.79 6.18 6.93
CA GLU A 47 6.35 6.55 8.28
C GLU A 47 6.66 8.02 8.62
N SER A 48 7.72 8.59 8.03
CA SER A 48 8.11 9.98 8.24
C SER A 48 7.40 10.97 7.30
N ALA A 49 6.91 10.50 6.16
CA ALA A 49 6.32 11.33 5.12
C ALA A 49 4.93 11.84 5.53
N GLY A 50 4.79 13.17 5.62
CA GLY A 50 3.53 13.80 6.03
C GLY A 50 2.32 13.47 5.15
N HIS A 51 2.53 13.17 3.87
CA HIS A 51 1.47 12.78 2.93
C HIS A 51 1.02 11.31 3.08
N CYS A 52 1.78 10.49 3.81
CA CYS A 52 1.42 9.11 4.13
C CYS A 52 0.65 9.01 5.46
N ARG A 53 0.38 10.13 6.15
CA ARG A 53 -0.43 10.14 7.38
C ARG A 53 -1.85 9.65 7.10
N GLY A 54 -2.36 8.77 7.95
CA GLY A 54 -3.69 8.14 7.75
C GLY A 54 -3.67 6.91 6.85
N TYR A 55 -2.47 6.43 6.47
CA TYR A 55 -2.30 5.18 5.74
C TYR A 55 -1.41 4.22 6.55
N GLN A 56 -1.70 2.93 6.45
CA GLN A 56 -0.88 1.84 6.98
C GLN A 56 -0.14 1.17 5.82
N PRO A 57 1.19 0.98 5.91
CA PRO A 57 1.92 0.26 4.87
C PRO A 57 1.49 -1.20 4.88
N ALA A 58 1.22 -1.74 3.69
CA ALA A 58 0.67 -3.07 3.47
C ALA A 58 1.66 -4.01 2.76
N ALA A 59 2.47 -3.49 1.84
CA ALA A 59 3.51 -4.26 1.16
C ALA A 59 4.60 -3.35 0.60
N ALA A 60 5.78 -3.92 0.36
CA ALA A 60 6.83 -3.32 -0.44
C ALA A 60 6.91 -4.02 -1.80
N VAL A 61 7.17 -3.27 -2.87
CA VAL A 61 7.33 -3.81 -4.23
C VAL A 61 8.66 -3.35 -4.78
N SER A 62 9.44 -4.31 -5.27
CA SER A 62 10.75 -4.12 -5.89
C SER A 62 10.73 -4.54 -7.36
N PRO A 63 11.68 -4.10 -8.20
CA PRO A 63 11.87 -4.71 -9.51
C PRO A 63 12.37 -6.15 -9.36
N PRO A 64 12.01 -7.09 -10.26
CA PRO A 64 12.46 -8.48 -10.17
C PRO A 64 13.98 -8.66 -10.12
N SER A 65 14.73 -7.78 -10.80
CA SER A 65 16.20 -7.78 -10.81
C SER A 65 16.84 -7.38 -9.47
N GLN A 66 16.06 -6.84 -8.53
CA GLN A 66 16.50 -6.45 -7.19
C GLN A 66 15.59 -7.03 -6.12
N ARG A 67 15.04 -8.22 -6.39
CA ARG A 67 14.25 -8.96 -5.41
C ARG A 67 15.11 -9.28 -4.18
N PRO A 68 14.68 -8.94 -2.96
CA PRO A 68 15.33 -9.43 -1.75
C PRO A 68 15.15 -10.94 -1.58
N ASP A 69 16.09 -11.59 -0.90
CA ASP A 69 16.01 -13.03 -0.62
C ASP A 69 14.83 -13.37 0.30
N GLU A 70 14.52 -12.47 1.23
CA GLU A 70 13.42 -12.60 2.17
C GLU A 70 12.09 -12.13 1.55
N THR A 71 11.02 -12.89 1.82
CA THR A 71 9.67 -12.59 1.36
C THR A 71 8.95 -11.56 2.24
N GLU A 72 9.47 -11.29 3.43
CA GLU A 72 8.97 -10.28 4.35
C GLU A 72 10.15 -9.51 4.93
N LEU A 73 10.10 -8.18 4.88
CA LEU A 73 11.17 -7.31 5.37
C LEU A 73 10.57 -6.13 6.10
N ALA A 74 11.13 -5.83 7.27
CA ALA A 74 10.62 -4.78 8.15
C ALA A 74 9.10 -4.92 8.39
N GLY A 75 8.58 -6.14 8.57
CA GLY A 75 7.16 -6.41 8.78
C GLY A 75 6.26 -6.13 7.57
N LEU A 76 6.83 -6.02 6.37
CA LEU A 76 6.09 -5.87 5.12
C LEU A 76 6.36 -7.06 4.20
N PRO A 77 5.32 -7.70 3.63
CA PRO A 77 5.52 -8.62 2.53
C PRO A 77 6.16 -7.90 1.35
N VAL A 78 7.10 -8.56 0.70
CA VAL A 78 7.81 -8.04 -0.46
C VAL A 78 7.37 -8.76 -1.72
N HIS A 79 6.90 -7.97 -2.68
CA HIS A 79 6.54 -8.42 -4.01
C HIS A 79 7.49 -7.87 -5.06
N THR A 80 7.40 -8.43 -6.26
CA THR A 80 8.14 -7.95 -7.43
C THR A 80 7.19 -7.52 -8.53
N ALA A 81 7.50 -6.42 -9.23
CA ALA A 81 6.74 -5.99 -10.40
C ALA A 81 7.63 -5.29 -11.42
N ASP A 82 7.45 -5.57 -12.70
CA ASP A 82 8.25 -5.03 -13.81
C ASP A 82 8.08 -3.52 -14.01
N ASN A 83 6.99 -2.96 -13.50
CA ASN A 83 6.69 -1.52 -13.59
C ASN A 83 7.33 -0.69 -12.47
N VAL A 84 8.12 -1.31 -11.58
CA VAL A 84 8.95 -0.59 -10.61
C VAL A 84 10.32 -0.34 -11.25
N PRO A 85 10.77 0.92 -11.36
CA PRO A 85 12.09 1.19 -11.94
C PRO A 85 13.21 0.57 -11.11
N ILE A 86 14.33 0.25 -11.77
CA ILE A 86 15.55 -0.20 -11.08
C ILE A 86 15.96 0.85 -10.03
N ASN A 87 16.44 0.38 -8.88
CA ASN A 87 16.80 1.14 -7.68
C ASN A 87 15.60 1.85 -7.02
N HIS A 88 14.37 1.43 -7.29
CA HIS A 88 13.20 1.98 -6.61
C HIS A 88 12.48 0.90 -5.81
N ILE A 89 11.92 1.32 -4.67
CA ILE A 89 11.00 0.52 -3.87
C ILE A 89 9.68 1.26 -3.80
N ARG A 90 8.59 0.58 -4.11
CA ARG A 90 7.24 1.12 -3.98
C ARG A 90 6.63 0.62 -2.68
N ILE A 91 6.11 1.53 -1.85
CA ILE A 91 5.29 1.15 -0.71
C ILE A 91 3.82 1.24 -1.11
N ILE A 92 3.17 0.11 -0.99
CA ILE A 92 1.72 -0.02 -1.10
C ILE A 92 1.14 0.18 0.29
N ALA A 93 0.10 1.00 0.39
CA ALA A 93 -0.57 1.28 1.64
C ALA A 93 -2.09 1.19 1.49
N GLN A 94 -2.75 1.10 2.62
CA GLN A 94 -4.21 1.10 2.75
C GLN A 94 -4.62 2.18 3.74
N GLU A 95 -5.80 2.76 3.56
CA GLU A 95 -6.34 3.73 4.51
C GLU A 95 -6.47 3.08 5.89
N THR A 96 -6.08 3.81 6.93
CA THR A 96 -6.42 3.42 8.29
C THR A 96 -7.90 3.66 8.46
N ASN A 97 -8.72 2.61 8.41
CA ASN A 97 -10.12 2.70 8.79
C ASN A 97 -10.18 3.21 10.23
N HIS A 98 -10.44 4.51 10.41
CA HIS A 98 -10.88 5.04 11.68
C HIS A 98 -12.29 4.49 11.91
N ALA A 99 -12.38 3.34 12.58
CA ALA A 99 -13.57 3.00 13.33
C ALA A 99 -13.63 3.95 14.52
N HIS A 100 -14.38 5.05 14.36
CA HIS A 100 -14.87 5.85 15.47
C HIS A 100 -16.26 6.39 15.14
#